data_AF-A0A382N537-F1
#
_entry.id   AF-A0A382N537-F1
#
_cell.length_a   1.000
_cell.length_b   1.000
_cell.length_c   1.000
_cell.angle_alpha   90.00
_cell.angle_beta   90.00
_cell.angle_gamma   90.00
#
_symmetry.space_group_name_H-M   'P 1'
#
loop_
_entity.id
_entity.type
_entity.pdbx_description
1 polymer ?
#
loop_
_entity_poly.entity_id
_entity_poly.type
_entity_poly.pdbx_seq_one_letter_code
_entity_poly.pdbx_strand_id
1 'polypeptide(L)'
;VTAQHREMLDQVLNLFKIKPEYDLNLMSKNQSLESLTSKIMIGISSLLKETHPDLVFVQGDTTTTMAASLAAFYQKIPVAHIEAGLRTNNIRSPFPEEINRRITSTVATFHFTPTDRARQNLLNEGVKNDNINVTGNTVIDALLSISKEIESISNKQEK
;
A
#
# COMPACT_ATOMS: atom_id res chain seq x y z
N VAL A 1 -3.25 -10.59 1.62
CA VAL A 1 -2.29 -10.00 2.58
C VAL A 1 -0.95 -10.71 2.52
N THR A 2 0.17 -9.99 2.73
CA THR A 2 1.53 -10.60 2.81
C THR A 2 1.95 -10.94 4.24
N ALA A 3 1.21 -10.43 5.25
CA ALA A 3 1.40 -10.63 6.69
C ALA A 3 2.67 -10.01 7.32
N GLN A 4 3.12 -8.83 6.84
CA GLN A 4 4.35 -8.14 7.31
C GLN A 4 4.44 -7.94 8.84
N HIS A 5 3.32 -7.65 9.48
CA HIS A 5 3.19 -7.59 10.94
C HIS A 5 1.98 -8.41 11.38
N ARG A 6 2.11 -9.75 11.49
CA ARG A 6 0.96 -10.66 11.67
C ARG A 6 -0.01 -10.23 12.78
N GLU A 7 0.50 -10.01 14.00
CA GLU A 7 -0.35 -9.69 15.15
C GLU A 7 -1.06 -8.34 14.99
N MET A 8 -0.35 -7.31 14.55
CA MET A 8 -0.93 -5.97 14.33
C MET A 8 -1.90 -5.97 13.15
N LEU A 9 -1.60 -6.73 12.09
CA LEU A 9 -2.46 -6.89 10.93
C LEU A 9 -3.78 -7.57 11.31
N ASP A 10 -3.73 -8.66 12.07
CA ASP A 10 -4.92 -9.39 12.48
C ASP A 10 -5.85 -8.50 13.34
N GLN A 11 -5.29 -7.65 14.21
CA GLN A 11 -6.06 -6.66 14.97
C GLN A 11 -6.79 -5.66 14.06
N VAL A 12 -6.08 -5.10 13.07
CA VAL A 12 -6.66 -4.14 12.11
C VAL A 12 -7.72 -4.82 11.24
N LEU A 13 -7.45 -6.02 10.73
CA LEU A 13 -8.42 -6.78 9.92
C LEU A 13 -9.69 -7.07 10.70
N ASN A 14 -9.56 -7.48 11.97
CA ASN A 14 -10.70 -7.72 12.84
C ASN A 14 -11.49 -6.45 13.14
N LEU A 15 -10.79 -5.34 13.42
CA LEU A 15 -11.42 -4.04 13.66
C LEU A 15 -12.27 -3.60 12.47
N PHE A 16 -11.74 -3.73 11.26
CA PHE A 16 -12.47 -3.36 10.03
C PHE A 16 -13.34 -4.50 9.46
N LYS A 17 -13.42 -5.65 10.15
CA LYS A 17 -14.17 -6.85 9.72
C LYS A 17 -13.80 -7.31 8.30
N ILE A 18 -12.53 -7.17 7.94
CA ILE A 18 -12.00 -7.56 6.63
C ILE A 18 -11.46 -8.98 6.72
N LYS A 19 -11.98 -9.87 5.87
CA LYS A 19 -11.41 -11.21 5.66
C LYS A 19 -10.61 -11.22 4.35
N PRO A 20 -9.28 -11.35 4.39
CA PRO A 20 -8.49 -11.51 3.18
C PRO A 20 -8.89 -12.79 2.44
N GLU A 21 -9.12 -12.69 1.14
CA GLU A 21 -9.32 -13.87 0.28
C GLU A 21 -8.02 -14.68 0.14
N TYR A 22 -6.90 -13.96 0.04
CA TYR A 22 -5.57 -14.55 -0.05
C TYR A 22 -4.70 -14.11 1.12
N ASP A 23 -4.05 -15.07 1.78
CA ASP A 23 -3.02 -14.85 2.78
C ASP A 23 -1.77 -15.62 2.38
N LEU A 24 -0.77 -14.89 1.90
CA LEU A 24 0.46 -15.51 1.40
C LEU A 24 1.42 -15.92 2.52
N ASN A 25 1.19 -15.44 3.76
CA ASN A 25 1.99 -15.74 4.95
C ASN A 25 3.51 -15.79 4.71
N LEU A 26 4.05 -14.77 4.02
CA LEU A 26 5.41 -14.82 3.45
C LEU A 26 6.51 -14.45 4.44
N MET A 27 6.14 -14.03 5.64
CA MET A 27 7.08 -13.45 6.60
C MET A 27 7.71 -14.51 7.49
N SER A 28 9.01 -14.36 7.70
CA SER A 28 9.79 -15.19 8.62
C SER A 28 10.63 -14.33 9.56
N LYS A 29 10.87 -14.81 10.78
CA LYS A 29 11.76 -14.14 11.75
C LYS A 29 13.15 -13.93 11.16
N ASN A 30 13.76 -12.77 11.46
CA ASN A 30 15.14 -12.41 11.07
C ASN A 30 15.43 -12.46 9.56
N GLN A 31 14.43 -12.22 8.70
CA GLN A 31 14.66 -12.16 7.25
C GLN A 31 15.34 -10.87 6.81
N SER A 32 16.23 -10.98 5.81
CA SER A 32 16.83 -9.82 5.16
C SER A 32 15.84 -9.16 4.18
N LEU A 33 16.13 -7.92 3.76
CA LEU A 33 15.32 -7.21 2.77
C LEU A 33 15.30 -7.93 1.42
N GLU A 34 16.41 -8.55 1.01
CA GLU A 34 16.55 -9.32 -0.23
C GLU A 34 15.69 -10.57 -0.20
N SER A 35 15.75 -11.32 0.92
CA SER A 35 14.94 -12.53 1.12
C SER A 35 13.44 -12.18 1.11
N LEU A 36 13.06 -11.12 1.84
CA LEU A 36 11.68 -10.64 1.88
C LEU A 36 11.18 -10.23 0.50
N THR A 37 11.95 -9.40 -0.22
CA THR A 37 11.60 -8.93 -1.56
C THR A 37 11.40 -10.12 -2.51
N SER A 38 12.28 -11.11 -2.46
CA SER A 38 12.22 -12.30 -3.31
C SER A 38 10.94 -13.11 -3.06
N LYS A 39 10.60 -13.35 -1.80
CA LYS A 39 9.37 -14.09 -1.43
C LYS A 39 8.11 -13.36 -1.87
N ILE A 40 8.03 -12.05 -1.65
CA ILE A 40 6.87 -11.24 -2.06
C ILE A 40 6.73 -11.23 -3.58
N MET A 41 7.83 -10.98 -4.31
CA MET A 41 7.82 -10.97 -5.76
C MET A 41 7.30 -12.29 -6.33
N ILE A 42 7.82 -13.42 -5.86
CA ILE A 42 7.40 -14.75 -6.34
C ILE A 42 5.95 -15.04 -5.95
N GLY A 43 5.58 -14.81 -4.68
CA GLY A 43 4.24 -15.08 -4.18
C GLY A 43 3.15 -14.26 -4.88
N ILE A 44 3.38 -12.95 -5.03
CA ILE A 44 2.44 -12.06 -5.73
C ILE A 44 2.41 -12.39 -7.22
N SER A 45 3.55 -12.63 -7.87
CA SER A 45 3.57 -12.98 -9.29
C SER A 45 2.76 -14.26 -9.59
N SER A 46 2.87 -15.28 -8.75
CA SER A 46 2.04 -16.49 -8.86
C SER A 46 0.56 -16.18 -8.69
N LEU A 47 0.20 -15.37 -7.69
CA LEU A 47 -1.20 -15.00 -7.43
C LEU A 47 -1.82 -14.19 -8.58
N LEU A 48 -1.07 -13.25 -9.17
CA LEU A 48 -1.56 -12.43 -10.28
C LEU A 48 -1.81 -13.27 -11.55
N LYS A 49 -1.03 -14.33 -11.77
CA LYS A 49 -1.26 -15.28 -12.88
C LYS A 49 -2.50 -16.14 -12.68
N GLU A 50 -2.92 -16.34 -11.43
CA GLU A 50 -4.11 -17.13 -11.11
C GLU A 50 -5.37 -16.27 -11.16
N THR A 51 -5.29 -15.05 -10.63
CA THR A 51 -6.44 -14.17 -10.42
C THR A 51 -6.72 -13.22 -11.58
N HIS A 52 -5.72 -12.96 -12.45
CA HIS A 52 -5.83 -12.08 -13.61
C HIS A 52 -6.55 -10.74 -13.34
N PRO A 53 -6.12 -9.96 -12.33
CA PRO A 53 -6.81 -8.73 -12.00
C PRO A 53 -6.59 -7.67 -13.09
N ASP A 54 -7.61 -6.86 -13.35
CA ASP A 54 -7.53 -5.73 -14.27
C ASP A 54 -6.72 -4.55 -13.70
N LEU A 55 -6.56 -4.48 -12.37
CA LEU A 55 -5.88 -3.41 -11.66
C LEU A 55 -5.37 -3.89 -10.29
N VAL A 56 -4.17 -3.47 -9.90
CA VAL A 56 -3.60 -3.77 -8.58
C VAL A 56 -3.46 -2.49 -7.77
N PHE A 57 -4.07 -2.46 -6.58
CA PHE A 57 -3.88 -1.39 -5.61
C PHE A 57 -2.73 -1.71 -4.65
N VAL A 58 -1.85 -0.73 -4.45
CA VAL A 58 -0.76 -0.78 -3.47
C VAL A 58 -0.78 0.50 -2.64
N GLN A 59 -0.33 0.43 -1.39
CA GLN A 59 -0.38 1.57 -0.47
C GLN A 59 1.00 1.86 0.12
N GLY A 60 1.35 3.15 0.19
CA GLY A 60 2.50 3.63 0.97
C GLY A 60 3.85 3.26 0.36
N ASP A 61 4.77 2.81 1.20
CA ASP A 61 6.21 2.79 0.92
C ASP A 61 6.94 1.53 1.43
N THR A 62 6.20 0.48 1.75
CA THR A 62 6.78 -0.77 2.25
C THR A 62 7.47 -1.57 1.14
N THR A 63 8.32 -2.53 1.53
CA THR A 63 8.89 -3.50 0.60
C THR A 63 7.80 -4.32 -0.10
N THR A 64 6.67 -4.56 0.57
CA THR A 64 5.50 -5.20 -0.04
C THR A 64 4.96 -4.35 -1.20
N THR A 65 4.79 -3.06 -0.98
CA THR A 65 4.30 -2.10 -1.98
C THR A 65 5.19 -2.13 -3.22
N MET A 66 6.50 -1.99 -3.03
CA MET A 66 7.47 -2.01 -4.14
C MET A 66 7.44 -3.33 -4.90
N ALA A 67 7.55 -4.47 -4.20
CA ALA A 67 7.65 -5.77 -4.84
C ALA A 67 6.34 -6.17 -5.57
N ALA A 68 5.17 -5.87 -4.98
CA ALA A 68 3.88 -6.14 -5.62
C ALA A 68 3.68 -5.28 -6.88
N SER A 69 4.10 -4.02 -6.84
CA SER A 69 4.02 -3.12 -7.99
C SER A 69 4.87 -3.59 -9.16
N LEU A 70 6.10 -4.03 -8.88
CA LEU A 70 6.97 -4.61 -9.89
C LEU A 70 6.43 -5.93 -10.44
N ALA A 71 5.87 -6.79 -9.59
CA ALA A 71 5.24 -8.04 -10.02
C ALA A 71 4.07 -7.80 -10.98
N ALA A 72 3.20 -6.83 -10.67
CA ALA A 72 2.10 -6.41 -11.53
C ALA A 72 2.59 -5.80 -12.85
N PHE A 73 3.60 -4.93 -12.78
CA PHE A 73 4.23 -4.33 -13.95
C PHE A 73 4.80 -5.38 -14.92
N TYR A 74 5.49 -6.40 -14.42
CA TYR A 74 6.02 -7.49 -15.26
C TYR A 74 4.94 -8.28 -16.00
N GLN A 75 3.71 -8.30 -15.46
CA GLN A 75 2.56 -8.94 -16.09
C GLN A 75 1.70 -7.97 -16.90
N LYS A 76 2.14 -6.72 -17.06
CA LYS A 76 1.42 -5.64 -17.76
C LYS A 76 0.07 -5.31 -17.13
N ILE A 77 -0.07 -5.53 -15.83
CA ILE A 77 -1.26 -5.16 -15.06
C ILE A 77 -1.05 -3.73 -14.54
N PRO A 78 -1.99 -2.79 -14.77
CA PRO A 78 -1.86 -1.44 -14.26
C PRO A 78 -1.84 -1.42 -12.73
N VAL A 79 -1.15 -0.43 -12.17
CA VAL A 79 -0.97 -0.27 -10.72
C VAL A 79 -1.55 1.07 -10.27
N ALA A 80 -2.32 1.03 -9.19
CA ALA A 80 -2.86 2.18 -8.48
C ALA A 80 -2.11 2.37 -7.16
N HIS A 81 -1.33 3.45 -7.05
CA HIS A 81 -0.56 3.77 -5.85
C HIS A 81 -1.34 4.71 -4.94
N ILE A 82 -1.81 4.18 -3.82
CA ILE A 82 -2.42 4.93 -2.71
C ILE A 82 -1.32 5.54 -1.85
N GLU A 83 -1.54 6.80 -1.43
CA GLU A 83 -0.56 7.58 -0.67
C GLU A 83 0.72 7.89 -1.49
N ALA A 84 0.53 8.14 -2.79
CA ALA A 84 1.63 8.42 -3.70
C ALA A 84 2.26 9.80 -3.45
N GLY A 85 3.53 9.97 -3.88
CA GLY A 85 4.16 11.29 -4.01
C GLY A 85 4.80 11.89 -2.76
N LEU A 86 4.77 11.22 -1.59
CA LEU A 86 5.57 11.65 -0.44
C LEU A 86 7.07 11.49 -0.75
N ARG A 87 7.91 12.47 -0.41
CA ARG A 87 9.37 12.45 -0.68
C ARG A 87 10.15 13.12 0.44
N THR A 88 11.27 12.51 0.83
CA THR A 88 12.29 13.16 1.68
C THR A 88 13.48 13.69 0.87
N ASN A 89 13.64 13.23 -0.37
CA ASN A 89 14.82 13.50 -1.22
C ASN A 89 16.14 12.98 -0.63
N ASN A 90 16.06 12.07 0.34
CA ASN A 90 17.21 11.33 0.84
C ASN A 90 16.98 9.83 0.65
N ILE A 91 17.61 9.24 -0.37
CA ILE A 91 17.44 7.82 -0.71
C ILE A 91 17.89 6.85 0.41
N ARG A 92 18.60 7.35 1.42
CA ARG A 92 19.03 6.59 2.60
C ARG A 92 18.21 6.91 3.85
N SER A 93 17.20 7.78 3.78
CA SER A 93 16.36 8.13 4.93
C SER A 93 14.98 8.67 4.53
N PRO A 94 13.88 8.02 4.95
CA PRO A 94 13.84 6.73 5.65
C PRO A 94 14.31 5.57 4.74
N PHE A 95 14.93 4.55 5.35
CA PHE A 95 15.48 3.40 4.64
C PHE A 95 14.74 2.11 5.04
N PRO A 96 14.20 1.34 4.08
CA PRO A 96 14.29 1.48 2.60
C PRO A 96 13.17 2.32 1.95
N GLU A 97 12.31 2.95 2.74
CA GLU A 97 11.00 3.45 2.30
C GLU A 97 11.07 4.55 1.24
N GLU A 98 12.07 5.45 1.26
CA GLU A 98 12.24 6.48 0.21
C GLU A 98 12.47 5.86 -1.18
N ILE A 99 13.20 4.73 -1.27
CA ILE A 99 13.40 4.05 -2.55
C ILE A 99 12.17 3.24 -2.96
N ASN A 100 11.54 2.54 -2.01
CA ASN A 100 10.35 1.75 -2.29
C ASN A 100 9.22 2.59 -2.91
N ARG A 101 8.94 3.77 -2.34
CA ARG A 101 7.87 4.66 -2.86
C ARG A 101 8.20 5.25 -4.22
N ARG A 102 9.49 5.53 -4.51
CA ARG A 102 9.94 6.03 -5.82
C ARG A 102 9.80 4.97 -6.90
N ILE A 103 10.31 3.75 -6.65
CA ILE A 103 10.15 2.62 -7.57
C ILE A 103 8.67 2.35 -7.85
N THR A 104 7.84 2.36 -6.80
CA THR A 104 6.39 2.19 -6.93
C THR A 104 5.78 3.26 -7.82
N SER A 105 6.09 4.54 -7.58
CA SER A 105 5.56 5.66 -8.39
C SER A 105 6.00 5.54 -9.86
N THR A 106 7.22 5.07 -10.14
CA THR A 106 7.71 4.90 -11.52
C THR A 106 6.90 3.89 -12.33
N VAL A 107 6.41 2.83 -11.70
CA VAL A 107 5.64 1.78 -12.39
C VAL A 107 4.13 1.94 -12.28
N ALA A 108 3.66 2.85 -11.40
CA ALA A 108 2.25 3.09 -11.19
C ALA A 108 1.60 3.78 -12.39
N THR A 109 0.40 3.32 -12.75
CA THR A 109 -0.45 3.94 -13.77
C THR A 109 -1.26 5.08 -13.16
N PHE A 110 -1.81 4.87 -11.96
CA PHE A 110 -2.62 5.85 -11.25
C PHE A 110 -1.98 6.21 -9.90
N HIS A 111 -2.02 7.49 -9.56
CA HIS A 111 -1.43 8.03 -8.33
C HIS A 111 -2.49 8.75 -7.52
N PHE A 112 -2.78 8.23 -6.32
CA PHE A 112 -3.70 8.86 -5.37
C PHE A 112 -2.88 9.51 -4.27
N THR A 113 -2.73 10.83 -4.40
CA THR A 113 -1.86 11.64 -3.56
C THR A 113 -2.63 12.23 -2.37
N PRO A 114 -2.03 12.29 -1.17
CA PRO A 114 -2.72 12.79 0.01
C PRO A 114 -2.80 14.33 0.04
N THR A 115 -1.92 15.03 -0.68
CA THR A 115 -1.81 16.50 -0.66
C THR A 115 -1.33 17.04 -2.00
N ASP A 116 -1.57 18.32 -2.27
CA ASP A 116 -1.01 19.01 -3.44
C ASP A 116 0.52 19.00 -3.46
N ARG A 117 1.16 19.03 -2.29
CA ARG A 117 2.62 18.90 -2.20
C ARG A 117 3.11 17.55 -2.73
N ALA A 118 2.41 16.47 -2.40
CA ALA A 118 2.74 15.14 -2.90
C ALA A 118 2.50 15.04 -4.41
N ARG A 119 1.41 15.63 -4.93
CA ARG A 119 1.18 15.80 -6.37
C ARG A 119 2.34 16.55 -7.04
N GLN A 120 2.79 17.66 -6.47
CA GLN A 120 3.87 18.45 -7.05
C GLN A 120 5.18 17.66 -7.14
N ASN A 121 5.48 16.83 -6.14
CA ASN A 121 6.64 15.94 -6.21
C ASN A 121 6.58 15.00 -7.42
N LEU A 122 5.42 14.40 -7.70
CA LEU A 122 5.25 13.51 -8.85
C LEU A 122 5.32 14.25 -10.19
N LEU A 123 4.75 15.46 -10.27
CA LEU A 123 4.87 16.31 -11.45
C LEU A 123 6.34 16.67 -11.73
N ASN A 124 7.12 16.99 -10.69
CA ASN A 124 8.56 17.25 -10.80
C ASN A 124 9.35 16.02 -11.27
N GLU A 125 8.84 14.81 -11.00
CA GLU A 125 9.42 13.53 -11.46
C GLU A 125 8.92 13.12 -12.87
N GLY A 126 8.08 13.94 -13.51
CA GLY A 126 7.61 13.73 -14.88
C GLY A 126 6.35 12.87 -15.02
N VAL A 127 5.64 12.59 -13.93
CA VAL A 127 4.35 11.90 -13.98
C VAL A 127 3.31 12.82 -14.64
N LYS A 128 2.55 12.31 -15.61
CA LYS A 128 1.49 13.07 -16.28
C LYS A 128 0.40 13.47 -15.28
N ASN A 129 -0.04 14.72 -15.35
CA ASN A 129 -1.06 15.24 -14.45
C ASN A 129 -2.37 14.42 -14.48
N ASP A 130 -2.77 13.92 -15.65
CA ASP A 130 -3.98 13.11 -15.83
C ASP A 130 -3.93 11.76 -15.07
N ASN A 131 -2.74 11.32 -14.68
CA ASN A 131 -2.52 10.11 -13.91
C ASN A 131 -2.48 10.38 -12.40
N ILE A 132 -2.65 11.64 -11.96
CA ILE A 132 -2.53 12.06 -10.55
C ILE A 132 -3.87 12.60 -10.06
N ASN A 133 -4.36 12.04 -8.97
CA ASN A 133 -5.55 12.49 -8.26
C ASN A 133 -5.18 12.89 -6.83
N VAL A 134 -5.64 14.05 -6.36
CA VAL A 134 -5.49 14.46 -4.96
C VAL A 134 -6.72 14.00 -4.21
N THR A 135 -6.57 13.04 -3.29
CA THR A 135 -7.69 12.37 -2.60
C THR A 135 -7.77 12.66 -1.11
N GLY A 136 -6.72 13.23 -0.52
CA GLY A 136 -6.52 13.13 0.93
C GLY A 136 -5.94 11.76 1.32
N ASN A 137 -5.71 11.55 2.61
CA ASN A 137 -5.14 10.31 3.15
C ASN A 137 -6.23 9.47 3.82
N THR A 138 -6.31 8.19 3.45
CA THR A 138 -7.30 7.21 3.94
C THR A 138 -7.19 6.95 5.45
N VAL A 139 -6.10 7.36 6.11
CA VAL A 139 -5.98 7.31 7.57
C VAL A 139 -7.06 8.15 8.26
N ILE A 140 -7.52 9.24 7.64
CA ILE A 140 -8.59 10.07 8.20
C ILE A 140 -9.93 9.34 8.11
N ASP A 141 -10.22 8.67 7.00
CA ASP A 141 -11.39 7.83 6.83
C ASP A 141 -11.41 6.70 7.87
N ALA A 142 -10.26 6.03 8.07
CA ALA A 142 -10.09 5.00 9.08
C ALA A 142 -10.39 5.53 10.49
N LEU A 143 -9.83 6.69 10.86
CA LEU A 143 -10.08 7.34 12.15
C LEU A 143 -11.56 7.68 12.34
N LEU A 144 -12.19 8.31 11.36
CA LEU A 144 -13.61 8.70 11.43
C LEU A 144 -14.53 7.48 11.48
N SER A 145 -14.19 6.40 10.77
CA SER A 145 -14.95 5.14 10.80
C SER A 145 -14.94 4.52 12.20
N ILE A 146 -13.77 4.44 12.83
CA ILE A 146 -13.62 3.87 14.17
C ILE A 146 -14.32 4.75 15.22
N SER A 147 -14.16 6.08 15.13
CA SER A 147 -14.82 7.02 16.05
C SER A 147 -16.34 6.83 16.06
N LYS A 148 -16.96 6.71 14.88
CA LYS A 148 -18.40 6.48 14.75
C LYS A 148 -18.84 5.15 15.35
N GLU A 149 -18.05 4.08 15.19
CA GLU A 149 -18.36 2.79 15.78
C GLU A 149 -18.34 2.85 17.31
N ILE A 150 -17.33 3.52 17.90
CA ILE A 150 -17.21 3.72 19.36
C ILE A 150 -18.38 4.54 19.92
N GLU A 151 -18.75 5.65 19.27
CA GLU A 151 -19.92 6.45 19.66
C GLU A 151 -21.21 5.62 19.63
N SER A 152 -21.37 4.76 18.61
CA SER A 152 -22.55 3.90 18.50
C SER A 152 -22.64 2.84 19.61
N ILE A 153 -21.50 2.36 20.13
CA ILE A 153 -21.43 1.39 21.23
C ILE A 153 -21.76 2.09 22.56
N SER A 154 -21.19 3.27 22.79
CA SER A 154 -21.42 4.05 24.02
C SER A 154 -22.91 4.40 24.18
N ASN A 155 -23.56 4.85 23.09
CA ASN A 155 -25.00 5.16 23.08
C ASN A 155 -25.92 3.95 23.28
N LYS A 156 -25.43 2.72 23.07
CA LYS A 156 -26.18 1.48 23.33
C LYS A 156 -26.03 0.97 24.77
N GLN A 157 -25.01 1.43 25.51
CA GLN A 157 -24.79 1.06 26.91
C GLN A 157 -25.52 2.00 27.88
N GLU A 158 -25.90 3.21 27.42
CA GLU A 158 -26.69 4.18 28.19
C GLU A 158 -28.22 4.01 28.03
N LYS A 159 -28.67 3.00 27.28
CA LYS A 159 -30.09 2.61 27.13
C LYS A 159 -30.34 1.23 27.71
#